data_AF-A0A930E2B0-F1
#
_entry.id   AF-A0A930E2B0-F1
#
_cell.length_a   1.000
_cell.length_b   1.000
_cell.length_c   1.000
_cell.angle_alpha   90.00
_cell.angle_beta   90.00
_cell.angle_gamma   90.00
#
_symmetry.space_group_name_H-M   'P 1'
#
loop_
_entity.id
_entity.type
_entity.pdbx_description
1 polymer ?
#
loop_
_entity_poly.entity_id
_entity_poly.type
_entity_poly.pdbx_seq_one_letter_code
_entity_poly.pdbx_strand_id
1 'polypeptide(L)'
;MENSKYVLGSKYDLRTKLILLIGANILIFLGFGLIYQSLISIFFLAIIISDGYKKSAIKYILFFVISVVLEKNLAYLNINFLMNLILFLLAIGRKFLPCIIVGKWILNSTSVSSAVATLQKLKLSKDSLIMISVIFRCLPTIKDEWSHINMAMKTRGISVSIYNLFHRPAATMEYFFVPLFVSVIEIGDELSQSAIIRGLDAPVNKTSRYLIKFRKNDIGVFILMILIILIVAFMKISGWDL
;
A
#
# COMPACT_ATOMS: atom_id res chain seq x y z
N MET A 1 20.22 18.48 -22.93
CA MET A 1 19.47 17.20 -22.87
C MET A 1 19.54 16.72 -21.44
N GLU A 2 18.51 17.08 -20.70
CA GLU A 2 18.54 17.21 -19.24
C GLU A 2 18.37 15.85 -18.56
N ASN A 3 19.27 15.60 -17.61
CA ASN A 3 19.37 14.41 -16.77
C ASN A 3 17.98 13.88 -16.36
N SER A 4 17.58 12.76 -17.00
CA SER A 4 16.48 11.95 -16.51
C SER A 4 16.86 11.46 -15.11
N LYS A 5 16.33 12.11 -14.07
CA LYS A 5 16.34 11.58 -12.71
C LYS A 5 15.69 10.20 -12.77
N TYR A 6 16.52 9.16 -12.85
CA TYR A 6 16.16 7.79 -12.56
C TYR A 6 15.77 7.77 -11.08
N VAL A 7 14.51 8.07 -10.79
CA VAL A 7 13.91 7.68 -9.51
C VAL A 7 14.17 6.19 -9.41
N LEU A 8 14.88 5.77 -8.37
CA LEU A 8 15.38 4.41 -8.13
C LEU A 8 14.21 3.42 -8.23
N GLY A 9 13.87 3.05 -9.45
CA GLY A 9 12.67 2.30 -9.78
C GLY A 9 12.97 0.86 -9.43
N SER A 10 12.24 0.34 -8.44
CA SER A 10 12.16 -1.09 -8.15
C SER A 10 12.11 -1.90 -9.43
N LYS A 11 12.71 -3.10 -9.41
CA LYS A 11 12.89 -3.95 -10.60
C LYS A 11 11.56 -4.36 -11.26
N TYR A 12 10.44 -4.18 -10.57
CA TYR A 12 9.11 -4.62 -10.95
C TYR A 12 8.14 -3.44 -11.09
N ASP A 13 7.33 -3.48 -12.15
CA ASP A 13 6.28 -2.49 -12.39
C ASP A 13 5.19 -2.56 -11.31
N LEU A 14 4.58 -1.43 -10.96
CA LEU A 14 3.51 -1.39 -9.94
C LEU A 14 2.30 -2.28 -10.32
N ARG A 15 2.03 -2.45 -11.62
CA ARG A 15 0.97 -3.34 -12.11
C ARG A 15 1.18 -4.77 -11.65
N THR A 16 2.40 -5.27 -11.76
CA THR A 16 2.80 -6.61 -11.32
C THR A 16 2.60 -6.75 -9.81
N LYS A 17 2.93 -5.71 -9.03
CA LYS A 17 2.73 -5.70 -7.59
C LYS A 17 1.25 -5.66 -7.19
N LEU A 18 0.41 -4.90 -7.90
CA LEU A 18 -1.04 -4.88 -7.69
C LEU A 18 -1.67 -6.23 -8.01
N ILE A 19 -1.26 -6.88 -9.10
CA ILE A 19 -1.76 -8.21 -9.45
C ILE A 19 -1.29 -9.24 -8.41
N LEU A 20 -0.03 -9.15 -7.93
CA LEU A 20 0.44 -9.97 -6.82
C LEU A 20 -0.36 -9.73 -5.53
N LEU A 21 -0.78 -8.50 -5.25
CA LEU A 21 -1.60 -8.19 -4.09
C LEU A 21 -3.00 -8.83 -4.20
N ILE A 22 -3.62 -8.75 -5.38
CA ILE A 22 -4.90 -9.41 -5.64
C ILE A 22 -4.74 -10.94 -5.53
N GLY A 23 -3.67 -11.49 -6.12
CA GLY A 23 -3.34 -12.91 -6.02
C GLY A 23 -3.10 -13.35 -4.57
N ALA A 24 -2.39 -12.55 -3.76
CA ALA A 24 -2.18 -12.80 -2.34
C ALA A 24 -3.51 -12.89 -1.59
N ASN A 25 -4.45 -11.97 -1.85
CA ASN A 25 -5.76 -12.00 -1.22
C ASN A 25 -6.55 -13.25 -1.60
N ILE A 26 -6.55 -13.63 -2.87
CA ILE A 26 -7.22 -14.87 -3.33
C ILE A 26 -6.61 -16.09 -2.62
N LEU A 27 -5.27 -16.19 -2.60
CA LEU A 27 -4.56 -17.28 -1.93
C LEU A 27 -4.88 -17.33 -0.43
N ILE A 28 -5.00 -16.20 0.26
CA ILE A 28 -5.38 -16.17 1.69
C ILE A 28 -6.75 -16.82 1.94
N PHE A 29 -7.71 -16.72 1.01
CA PHE A 29 -9.05 -17.32 1.18
C PHE A 29 -9.10 -18.82 0.92
N LEU A 30 -8.14 -19.37 0.19
CA LEU A 30 -8.19 -20.76 -0.29
C LEU A 30 -7.93 -21.81 0.80
N GLY A 31 -7.27 -21.47 1.91
CA GLY A 31 -6.88 -22.44 2.95
C GLY A 31 -6.54 -21.86 4.32
N PHE A 32 -6.51 -22.72 5.33
CA PHE A 32 -6.23 -22.47 6.74
C PHE A 32 -5.07 -23.30 7.34
N GLY A 33 -4.57 -24.30 6.64
CA GLY A 33 -3.52 -25.22 7.03
C GLY A 33 -2.15 -24.54 7.22
N LEU A 34 -1.39 -25.05 8.20
CA LEU A 34 -0.06 -24.53 8.54
C LEU A 34 0.95 -24.66 7.39
N ILE A 35 0.91 -25.78 6.68
CA ILE A 35 1.78 -26.08 5.53
C ILE A 35 1.47 -25.13 4.37
N TYR A 36 0.18 -24.85 4.17
CA TYR A 36 -0.28 -23.90 3.16
C TYR A 36 0.21 -22.47 3.44
N GLN A 37 0.03 -22.01 4.68
CA GLN A 37 0.46 -20.67 5.10
C GLN A 37 1.98 -20.49 5.03
N SER A 38 2.76 -21.53 5.34
CA SER A 38 4.23 -21.48 5.23
C SER A 38 4.69 -21.42 3.77
N LEU A 39 4.07 -22.19 2.88
CA LEU A 39 4.41 -22.17 1.45
C LEU A 39 4.17 -20.79 0.83
N ILE A 40 3.02 -20.19 1.11
CA ILE A 40 2.69 -18.84 0.61
C ILE A 40 3.63 -17.78 1.19
N SER A 41 3.90 -17.81 2.50
CA SER A 41 4.76 -16.81 3.14
C SER A 41 6.18 -16.87 2.58
N ILE A 42 6.73 -18.08 2.39
CA ILE A 42 8.04 -18.30 1.77
C ILE A 42 8.10 -17.74 0.35
N PHE A 43 7.06 -17.96 -0.46
CA PHE A 43 6.97 -17.42 -1.81
C PHE A 43 7.06 -15.90 -1.85
N PHE A 44 6.23 -15.20 -1.06
CA PHE A 44 6.24 -13.74 -1.04
C PHE A 44 7.53 -13.17 -0.43
N LEU A 45 8.14 -13.87 0.53
CA LEU A 45 9.46 -13.52 1.07
C LEU A 45 10.56 -13.65 0.01
N ALA A 46 10.55 -14.70 -0.81
CA ALA A 46 11.52 -14.89 -1.89
C ALA A 46 11.45 -13.75 -2.93
N ILE A 47 10.25 -13.25 -3.22
CA ILE A 47 10.05 -12.10 -4.11
C ILE A 47 10.65 -10.82 -3.52
N ILE A 48 10.40 -10.53 -2.24
CA ILE A 48 10.96 -9.34 -1.57
C ILE A 48 12.49 -9.38 -1.48
N ILE A 49 13.05 -10.55 -1.17
CA ILE A 49 14.51 -10.73 -1.10
C ILE A 49 15.13 -10.47 -2.47
N SER A 50 14.48 -10.94 -3.54
CA SER A 50 14.91 -10.73 -4.93
C SER A 50 14.91 -9.25 -5.35
N ASP A 51 14.04 -8.42 -4.75
CA ASP A 51 14.00 -6.97 -4.97
C ASP A 51 14.98 -6.18 -4.06
N GLY A 52 15.71 -6.86 -3.16
CA GLY A 52 16.79 -6.26 -2.36
C GLY A 52 16.41 -5.75 -0.97
N TYR A 53 15.16 -5.90 -0.54
CA TYR A 53 14.67 -5.41 0.77
C TYR A 53 14.95 -6.40 1.92
N LYS A 54 16.22 -6.81 2.08
CA LYS A 54 16.65 -7.85 3.05
C LYS A 54 16.30 -7.53 4.50
N LYS A 55 16.45 -6.26 4.94
CA LYS A 55 16.15 -5.83 6.31
C LYS A 55 14.68 -6.00 6.68
N SER A 56 13.76 -5.70 5.76
CA SER A 56 12.33 -5.91 5.98
C SER A 56 11.96 -7.39 5.93
N ALA A 57 12.57 -8.15 5.02
CA ALA A 57 12.36 -9.60 4.92
C ALA A 57 12.72 -10.34 6.23
N ILE A 58 13.85 -9.98 6.86
CA ILE A 58 14.26 -10.57 8.14
C ILE A 58 13.21 -10.34 9.23
N LYS A 59 12.62 -9.14 9.31
CA LYS A 59 11.56 -8.85 10.29
C LYS A 59 10.32 -9.73 10.09
N TYR A 60 9.93 -9.97 8.84
CA TYR A 60 8.78 -10.81 8.52
C TYR A 60 9.04 -12.30 8.76
N ILE A 61 10.25 -12.79 8.46
CA ILE A 61 10.69 -14.15 8.79
C ILE A 61 10.64 -14.36 10.30
N LEU A 62 11.20 -13.42 11.06
CA LEU A 62 11.23 -13.49 12.52
C LEU A 62 9.80 -13.50 13.10
N PHE A 63 8.91 -12.65 12.59
CA PHE A 63 7.49 -12.65 12.98
C PHE A 63 6.79 -13.98 12.65
N PHE A 64 7.05 -14.56 11.48
CA PHE A 64 6.47 -15.85 11.07
C PHE A 64 6.94 -16.99 11.98
N VAL A 65 8.25 -17.10 12.23
CA VAL A 65 8.84 -18.14 13.09
C VAL A 65 8.33 -18.02 14.52
N ILE A 66 8.31 -16.81 15.09
CA ILE A 66 7.78 -16.58 16.45
C ILE A 66 6.31 -17.00 16.53
N SER A 67 5.50 -16.66 15.53
CA SER A 67 4.08 -17.03 15.52
C SER A 67 3.87 -18.54 15.52
N VAL A 68 4.66 -19.29 14.73
CA VAL A 68 4.59 -20.77 14.68
C VAL A 68 5.06 -21.41 15.99
N VAL A 69 6.17 -20.92 16.56
CA VAL A 69 6.72 -21.46 17.81
C VAL A 69 5.76 -21.21 18.98
N LEU A 70 5.20 -20.00 19.07
CA LEU A 70 4.20 -19.67 20.09
C LEU A 70 2.96 -20.54 19.95
N GLU A 71 2.45 -20.74 18.72
CA GLU A 71 1.28 -21.58 18.50
C GLU A 71 1.51 -23.03 18.96
N LYS A 72 2.67 -23.61 18.62
CA LYS A 72 3.01 -24.98 19.04
C LYS A 72 3.22 -25.12 20.55
N ASN A 73 3.84 -24.13 21.20
CA ASN A 73 4.09 -24.16 22.64
C ASN A 73 2.81 -23.92 23.46
N LEU A 74 1.97 -22.99 23.02
CA LEU A 74 0.74 -22.62 23.73
C LEU A 74 -0.36 -23.67 23.55
N ALA A 75 -0.41 -24.36 22.41
CA ALA A 75 -1.34 -25.48 22.19
C ALA A 75 -1.13 -26.64 23.17
N TYR A 76 0.07 -26.78 23.76
CA TYR A 76 0.32 -27.79 24.79
C TYR A 76 -0.29 -27.43 26.17
N LEU A 77 -0.53 -26.14 26.42
CA LEU A 77 -0.98 -25.61 27.72
C LEU A 77 -2.50 -25.34 27.79
N ASN A 78 -3.29 -25.97 26.90
CA ASN A 78 -4.74 -25.79 26.65
C ASN A 78 -5.65 -25.76 27.91
N ILE A 79 -5.62 -24.67 28.68
CA ILE A 79 -6.40 -24.57 29.92
C ILE A 79 -7.22 -23.26 29.98
N ASN A 80 -6.79 -22.17 29.31
CA ASN A 80 -7.38 -20.83 29.50
C ASN A 80 -7.92 -20.17 28.22
N PHE A 81 -9.10 -19.52 28.31
CA PHE A 81 -9.73 -18.72 27.23
C PHE A 81 -8.81 -17.63 26.67
N LEU A 82 -8.05 -16.94 27.54
CA LEU A 82 -7.10 -15.90 27.12
C LEU A 82 -5.99 -16.43 26.20
N MET A 83 -5.50 -17.65 26.45
CA MET A 83 -4.49 -18.26 25.59
C MET A 83 -5.06 -18.59 24.20
N ASN A 84 -6.30 -19.06 24.13
CA ASN A 84 -6.99 -19.30 22.86
C ASN A 84 -7.24 -18.01 22.07
N LEU A 85 -7.57 -16.89 22.74
CA LEU A 85 -7.68 -15.58 22.08
C LEU A 85 -6.33 -15.13 21.49
N ILE A 86 -5.24 -15.30 22.23
CA ILE A 86 -3.88 -14.96 21.76
C ILE A 86 -3.50 -15.84 20.57
N LEU A 87 -3.77 -17.14 20.62
CA LEU A 87 -3.54 -18.07 19.52
C LEU A 87 -4.32 -17.68 18.27
N PHE A 88 -5.59 -17.31 18.42
CA PHE A 88 -6.43 -16.83 17.33
C PHE A 88 -5.87 -15.54 16.70
N LEU A 89 -5.44 -14.58 17.51
CA LEU A 89 -4.81 -13.33 17.04
C LEU A 89 -3.48 -13.58 16.30
N LEU A 90 -2.68 -14.54 16.74
CA LEU A 90 -1.45 -14.94 16.06
C LEU A 90 -1.74 -15.64 14.73
N ALA A 91 -2.72 -16.55 14.71
CA ALA A 91 -3.12 -17.26 13.50
C ALA A 91 -3.69 -16.31 12.43
N ILE A 92 -4.56 -15.37 12.81
CA ILE A 92 -5.09 -14.37 11.89
C ILE A 92 -3.98 -13.41 11.41
N GLY A 93 -3.08 -13.00 12.31
CA GLY A 93 -1.93 -12.16 11.97
C GLY A 93 -1.00 -12.82 10.96
N ARG A 94 -0.71 -14.12 11.14
CA ARG A 94 0.08 -14.91 10.17
C ARG A 94 -0.65 -15.06 8.84
N LYS A 95 -1.96 -15.24 8.86
CA LYS A 95 -2.78 -15.35 7.64
C LYS A 95 -2.71 -14.09 6.78
N PHE A 96 -2.71 -12.90 7.38
CA PHE A 96 -2.59 -11.63 6.65
C PHE A 96 -1.15 -11.23 6.30
N LEU A 97 -0.14 -11.95 6.80
CA LEU A 97 1.27 -11.64 6.63
C LEU A 97 1.69 -11.46 5.16
N PRO A 98 1.32 -12.34 4.20
CA PRO A 98 1.64 -12.15 2.78
C PRO A 98 1.09 -10.85 2.18
N CYS A 99 -0.12 -10.45 2.59
CA CYS A 99 -0.74 -9.20 2.15
C CYS A 99 0.01 -7.99 2.72
N ILE A 100 0.41 -8.05 4.00
CA ILE A 100 1.22 -7.00 4.65
C ILE A 100 2.60 -6.87 3.96
N ILE A 101 3.22 -8.00 3.60
CA ILE A 101 4.48 -8.06 2.85
C ILE A 101 4.35 -7.30 1.53
N VAL A 102 3.38 -7.67 0.69
CA VAL A 102 3.18 -7.03 -0.63
C VAL A 102 2.75 -5.58 -0.49
N GLY A 103 1.88 -5.25 0.45
CA GLY A 103 1.42 -3.88 0.70
C GLY A 103 2.56 -2.95 1.12
N LYS A 104 3.38 -3.36 2.09
CA LYS A 104 4.57 -2.58 2.47
C LYS A 104 5.61 -2.53 1.38
N TRP A 105 5.74 -3.59 0.58
CA TRP A 105 6.60 -3.57 -0.59
C TRP A 105 6.15 -2.51 -1.58
N ILE A 106 4.86 -2.44 -1.92
CA ILE A 106 4.29 -1.40 -2.80
C ILE A 106 4.62 0.00 -2.26
N LEU A 107 4.34 0.27 -0.98
CA LEU A 107 4.55 1.59 -0.38
C LEU A 107 6.02 2.04 -0.39
N ASN A 108 6.94 1.12 -0.08
CA ASN A 108 8.37 1.47 0.02
C ASN A 108 9.09 1.55 -1.32
N SER A 109 8.58 0.83 -2.33
CA SER A 109 9.27 0.62 -3.61
C SER A 109 8.67 1.42 -4.76
N THR A 110 7.54 2.10 -4.54
CA THR A 110 6.77 2.79 -5.58
C THR A 110 6.72 4.27 -5.27
N SER A 111 7.22 5.10 -6.18
CA SER A 111 7.02 6.54 -6.10
C SER A 111 5.57 6.90 -6.44
N VAL A 112 5.05 7.93 -5.80
CA VAL A 112 3.68 8.43 -6.03
C VAL A 112 3.42 8.69 -7.52
N SER A 113 4.39 9.27 -8.22
CA SER A 113 4.32 9.54 -9.66
C SER A 113 4.25 8.28 -10.53
N SER A 114 4.96 7.20 -10.17
CA SER A 114 4.87 5.91 -10.86
C SER A 114 3.51 5.24 -10.62
N ALA A 115 2.91 5.43 -9.44
CA ALA A 115 1.57 4.94 -9.14
C ALA A 115 0.51 5.61 -10.01
N VAL A 116 0.56 6.94 -10.14
CA VAL A 116 -0.34 7.68 -11.03
C VAL A 116 -0.20 7.19 -12.48
N ALA A 117 1.03 7.01 -12.96
CA ALA A 117 1.27 6.56 -14.33
C ALA A 117 0.74 5.14 -14.58
N THR A 118 0.85 4.23 -13.61
CA THR A 118 0.32 2.87 -13.77
C THR A 118 -1.21 2.80 -13.70
N LEU A 119 -1.83 3.61 -12.81
CA LEU A 119 -3.27 3.84 -12.79
C LEU A 119 -3.76 4.40 -14.13
N GLN A 120 -3.00 5.32 -14.74
CA GLN A 120 -3.28 5.86 -16.08
C GLN A 120 -3.44 4.79 -17.15
N LYS A 121 -2.65 3.74 -17.10
CA LYS A 121 -2.76 2.66 -18.08
C LYS A 121 -3.80 1.59 -17.73
N LEU A 122 -4.35 1.56 -16.51
CA LEU A 122 -5.36 0.57 -16.09
C LEU A 122 -6.75 0.80 -16.70
N LYS A 123 -6.86 1.62 -17.76
CA LYS A 123 -8.12 1.99 -18.43
C LYS A 123 -9.17 2.59 -17.48
N LEU A 124 -8.73 3.36 -16.48
CA LEU A 124 -9.62 4.31 -15.83
C LEU A 124 -9.99 5.40 -16.87
N SER A 125 -11.18 5.98 -16.75
CA SER A 125 -11.60 7.07 -17.63
C SER A 125 -10.56 8.19 -17.62
N LYS A 126 -10.32 8.80 -18.78
CA LYS A 126 -9.27 9.82 -18.95
C LYS A 126 -9.43 10.96 -17.92
N ASP A 127 -10.65 11.29 -17.57
CA ASP A 127 -11.01 12.35 -16.63
C ASP A 127 -10.64 11.97 -15.18
N SER A 128 -10.91 10.73 -14.77
CA SER A 128 -10.50 10.25 -13.44
C SER A 128 -8.99 10.25 -13.27
N LEU A 129 -8.23 9.98 -14.35
CA LEU A 129 -6.78 9.94 -14.30
C LEU A 129 -6.13 11.31 -14.13
N ILE A 130 -6.69 12.32 -14.79
CA ILE A 130 -6.29 13.71 -14.61
C ILE A 130 -6.53 14.11 -13.16
N MET A 131 -7.73 13.83 -12.64
CA MET A 131 -8.11 14.14 -11.26
C MET A 131 -7.16 13.49 -10.24
N ILE A 132 -6.88 12.19 -10.41
CA ILE A 132 -5.96 11.46 -9.54
C ILE A 132 -4.55 12.06 -9.60
N SER A 133 -4.06 12.41 -10.79
CA SER A 133 -2.75 13.04 -10.95
C SER A 133 -2.66 14.40 -10.25
N VAL A 134 -3.73 15.18 -10.33
CA VAL A 134 -3.88 16.47 -9.65
C VAL A 134 -3.83 16.27 -8.14
N ILE A 135 -4.65 15.35 -7.60
CA ILE A 135 -4.68 15.03 -6.18
C ILE A 135 -3.29 14.66 -5.68
N PHE A 136 -2.59 13.77 -6.37
CA PHE A 136 -1.24 13.36 -5.96
C PHE A 136 -0.20 14.47 -6.00
N ARG A 137 -0.38 15.49 -6.84
CA ARG A 137 0.47 16.69 -6.85
C ARG A 137 0.08 17.69 -5.76
N CYS A 138 -1.20 17.77 -5.40
CA CYS A 138 -1.70 18.65 -4.33
C CYS A 138 -1.53 18.04 -2.93
N LEU A 139 -1.46 16.72 -2.79
CA LEU A 139 -1.20 16.07 -1.50
C LEU A 139 0.04 16.60 -0.76
N PRO A 140 1.21 16.79 -1.40
CA PRO A 140 2.36 17.40 -0.72
C PRO A 140 2.09 18.85 -0.28
N THR A 141 1.44 19.68 -1.12
CA THR A 141 1.14 21.07 -0.74
C THR A 141 0.14 21.14 0.41
N ILE A 142 -0.87 20.27 0.42
CA ILE A 142 -1.83 20.15 1.54
C ILE A 142 -1.12 19.74 2.83
N LYS A 143 -0.11 18.85 2.75
CA LYS A 143 0.68 18.45 3.92
C LYS A 143 1.52 19.61 4.46
N ASP A 144 2.09 20.42 3.58
CA ASP A 144 2.86 21.60 3.98
C ASP A 144 1.94 22.64 4.63
N GLU A 145 0.78 22.91 4.02
CA GLU A 145 -0.26 23.78 4.57
C GLU A 145 -0.76 23.30 5.94
N TRP A 146 -0.98 21.99 6.08
CA TRP A 146 -1.31 21.35 7.34
C TRP A 146 -0.27 21.62 8.43
N SER A 147 1.01 21.54 8.09
CA SER A 147 2.12 21.85 9.00
C SER A 147 2.17 23.33 9.37
N HIS A 148 1.98 24.22 8.40
CA HIS A 148 1.98 25.68 8.61
C HIS A 148 0.83 26.11 9.52
N ILE A 149 -0.39 25.63 9.26
CA ILE A 149 -1.56 25.91 10.10
C ILE A 149 -1.35 25.36 11.51
N ASN A 150 -0.82 24.14 11.66
CA ASN A 150 -0.52 23.59 12.98
C ASN A 150 0.50 24.45 13.74
N MET A 151 1.51 24.98 13.06
CA MET A 151 2.50 25.84 13.67
C MET A 151 1.90 27.21 14.07
N ALA A 152 1.02 27.78 13.24
CA ALA A 152 0.29 29.01 13.56
C ALA A 152 -0.72 28.85 14.70
N MET A 153 -1.38 27.70 14.81
CA MET A 153 -2.30 27.42 15.91
C MET A 153 -1.56 27.19 17.23
N LYS A 154 -0.36 26.57 17.17
CA LYS A 154 0.54 26.45 18.33
C LYS A 154 0.95 27.81 18.90
N THR A 155 1.24 28.83 18.08
CA THR A 155 1.59 30.18 18.58
C THR A 155 0.41 30.88 19.27
N ARG A 156 -0.82 30.53 18.89
CA ARG A 156 -2.05 31.01 19.54
C ARG A 156 -2.42 30.24 20.82
N GLY A 157 -1.55 29.35 21.31
CA GLY A 157 -1.79 28.52 22.50
C GLY A 157 -2.78 27.35 22.28
N ILE A 158 -3.34 27.24 21.07
CA ILE A 158 -4.21 26.13 20.66
C ILE A 158 -3.32 25.11 19.97
N SER A 159 -2.51 24.41 20.76
CA SER A 159 -1.76 23.28 20.21
C SER A 159 -2.74 22.16 19.87
N VAL A 160 -2.57 21.52 18.70
CA VAL A 160 -3.15 20.20 18.41
C VAL A 160 -2.39 19.15 19.23
N SER A 161 -2.38 19.33 20.55
CA SER A 161 -1.85 18.39 21.52
C SER A 161 -2.99 17.51 22.00
N ILE A 162 -2.67 16.26 22.32
CA ILE A 162 -3.60 15.26 22.83
C ILE A 162 -4.38 15.79 24.05
N TYR A 163 -3.76 16.64 24.87
CA TYR A 163 -4.38 17.28 26.03
C TYR A 163 -5.52 18.25 25.64
N ASN A 164 -5.25 19.19 24.72
CA ASN A 164 -6.25 20.16 24.27
C ASN A 164 -7.35 19.52 23.41
N LEU A 165 -7.01 18.49 22.63
CA LEU A 165 -7.98 17.74 21.84
C LEU A 165 -9.00 17.02 22.75
N PHE A 166 -8.57 16.57 23.93
CA PHE A 166 -9.46 15.91 24.89
C PHE A 166 -10.31 16.90 25.71
N HIS A 167 -9.74 18.05 26.09
CA HIS A 167 -10.47 19.07 26.89
C HIS A 167 -11.45 19.91 26.07
N ARG A 168 -11.12 20.26 24.83
CA ARG A 168 -11.97 21.07 23.93
C ARG A 168 -11.88 20.58 22.48
N PRO A 169 -12.47 19.40 22.17
CA PRO A 169 -12.36 18.78 20.84
C PRO A 169 -12.99 19.64 19.74
N ALA A 170 -14.21 20.15 19.97
CA ALA A 170 -14.97 20.89 18.96
C ALA A 170 -14.26 22.18 18.51
N ALA A 171 -13.84 23.02 19.46
CA ALA A 171 -13.14 24.26 19.16
C ALA A 171 -11.79 24.00 18.45
N THR A 172 -11.02 23.00 18.91
CA THR A 172 -9.72 22.66 18.30
C THR A 172 -9.90 22.18 16.85
N MET A 173 -10.96 21.40 16.58
CA MET A 173 -11.27 20.98 15.22
C MET A 173 -11.72 22.15 14.34
N GLU A 174 -12.62 23.01 14.81
CA GLU A 174 -13.12 24.14 14.02
C GLU A 174 -11.98 25.08 13.61
N TYR A 175 -11.16 25.52 14.56
CA TYR A 175 -10.05 26.43 14.28
C TYR A 175 -8.96 25.82 13.40
N PHE A 176 -8.91 24.50 13.29
CA PHE A 176 -7.92 23.81 12.48
C PHE A 176 -8.43 23.51 11.07
N PHE A 177 -9.63 22.93 11.00
CA PHE A 177 -10.21 22.46 9.75
C PHE A 177 -10.77 23.59 8.90
N VAL A 178 -11.39 24.62 9.50
CA VAL A 178 -11.92 25.76 8.72
C VAL A 178 -10.85 26.44 7.86
N PRO A 179 -9.70 26.89 8.40
CA PRO A 179 -8.66 27.50 7.57
C PRO A 179 -8.04 26.50 6.59
N LEU A 180 -7.88 25.23 6.98
CA LEU A 180 -7.37 24.19 6.08
C LEU A 180 -8.30 23.99 4.87
N PHE A 181 -9.61 23.96 5.09
CA PHE A 181 -10.57 23.81 4.00
C PHE A 181 -10.57 25.01 3.06
N VAL A 182 -10.49 26.24 3.60
CA VAL A 182 -10.37 27.46 2.78
C VAL A 182 -9.12 27.39 1.91
N SER A 183 -7.94 27.09 2.47
CA SER A 183 -6.70 26.95 1.69
C SER A 183 -6.80 25.87 0.62
N VAL A 184 -7.43 24.72 0.91
CA VAL A 184 -7.62 23.64 -0.07
C VAL A 184 -8.53 24.05 -1.22
N ILE A 185 -9.59 24.81 -0.94
CA ILE A 185 -10.51 25.34 -1.96
C ILE A 185 -9.76 26.32 -2.86
N GLU A 186 -9.00 27.26 -2.30
CA GLU A 186 -8.20 28.23 -3.07
C GLU A 186 -7.17 27.53 -3.98
N ILE A 187 -6.44 26.54 -3.46
CA ILE A 187 -5.49 25.73 -4.26
C ILE A 187 -6.22 25.00 -5.40
N GLY A 188 -7.43 24.49 -5.14
CA GLY A 188 -8.27 23.85 -6.15
C GLY A 188 -8.67 24.82 -7.26
N ASP A 189 -9.10 26.03 -6.89
CA ASP A 189 -9.50 27.08 -7.83
C ASP A 189 -8.32 27.53 -8.70
N GLU A 190 -7.15 27.82 -8.10
CA GLU A 190 -5.94 28.18 -8.85
C GLU A 190 -5.53 27.09 -9.85
N LEU A 191 -5.63 25.83 -9.44
CA LEU A 191 -5.29 24.70 -10.29
C LEU A 191 -6.29 24.52 -11.43
N SER A 192 -7.58 24.72 -11.16
CA SER A 192 -8.64 24.67 -12.17
C SER A 192 -8.44 25.76 -13.24
N GLN A 193 -8.15 26.99 -12.81
CA GLN A 193 -7.85 28.12 -13.69
C GLN A 193 -6.60 27.83 -14.53
N SER A 194 -5.53 27.33 -13.89
CA SER A 194 -4.29 26.95 -14.59
C SER A 194 -4.52 25.83 -15.61
N ALA A 195 -5.40 24.87 -15.31
CA ALA A 195 -5.75 23.79 -16.22
C ALA A 195 -6.52 24.30 -17.45
N ILE A 196 -7.49 25.20 -17.25
CA ILE A 196 -8.25 25.83 -18.34
C ILE A 196 -7.31 26.61 -19.28
N ILE A 197 -6.42 27.44 -18.72
CA ILE A 197 -5.45 28.23 -19.51
C ILE A 197 -4.50 27.33 -20.30
N ARG A 198 -4.12 26.16 -19.76
CA ARG A 198 -3.27 25.17 -20.44
C ARG A 198 -4.01 24.33 -21.49
N GLY A 199 -5.29 24.62 -21.75
CA GLY A 199 -6.10 23.89 -22.73
C GLY A 199 -6.33 22.43 -22.30
N LEU A 200 -6.46 22.19 -21.00
CA LEU A 200 -6.70 20.83 -20.50
C LEU A 200 -8.03 20.25 -21.05
N ASP A 201 -9.00 21.11 -21.35
CA ASP A 201 -10.30 20.76 -21.93
C ASP A 201 -10.33 20.79 -23.48
N ALA A 202 -9.19 21.00 -24.15
CA ALA A 202 -9.15 21.00 -25.61
C ALA A 202 -9.57 19.62 -26.18
N PRO A 203 -10.43 19.56 -27.23
CA PRO A 203 -10.96 18.34 -27.82
C PRO A 203 -9.91 17.65 -28.72
N VAL A 204 -8.73 17.39 -28.17
CA VAL A 204 -7.58 16.78 -28.84
C VAL A 204 -7.11 15.58 -28.02
N ASN A 205 -6.69 14.52 -28.69
CA ASN A 205 -6.16 13.33 -28.04
C ASN A 205 -4.92 13.67 -27.20
N LYS A 206 -5.07 13.63 -25.88
CA LYS A 206 -3.97 13.84 -24.93
C LYS A 206 -2.92 12.74 -25.05
N THR A 207 -1.65 13.12 -25.11
CA THR A 207 -0.49 12.20 -25.14
C THR A 207 0.13 12.04 -23.76
N SER A 208 0.51 10.81 -23.38
CA SER A 208 1.20 10.56 -22.09
C SER A 208 2.72 10.65 -22.25
N ARG A 209 3.39 11.34 -21.32
CA ARG A 209 4.85 11.50 -21.28
C ARG A 209 5.57 10.26 -20.70
N TYR A 210 4.87 9.36 -20.01
CA TYR A 210 5.46 8.19 -19.35
C TYR A 210 5.22 6.91 -20.15
N LEU A 211 6.30 6.39 -20.76
CA LEU A 211 6.29 5.09 -21.42
C LEU A 211 6.52 3.97 -20.40
N ILE A 212 5.43 3.41 -19.86
CA ILE A 212 5.50 2.19 -19.04
C ILE A 212 5.63 0.99 -19.98
N LYS A 213 6.73 0.24 -19.91
CA LYS A 213 6.92 -0.99 -20.68
C LYS A 213 7.15 -2.14 -19.71
N PHE A 214 6.44 -3.24 -19.94
CA PHE A 214 6.65 -4.48 -19.20
C PHE A 214 8.10 -4.93 -19.34
N ARG A 215 8.76 -5.20 -18.22
CA ARG A 215 10.13 -5.71 -18.20
C ARG A 215 10.10 -7.23 -18.18
N LYS A 216 11.17 -7.87 -18.65
CA LYS A 216 11.30 -9.34 -18.63
C LYS A 216 11.15 -9.94 -17.22
N ASN A 217 11.50 -9.18 -16.18
CA ASN A 217 11.33 -9.59 -14.79
C ASN A 217 9.85 -9.70 -14.37
N ASP A 218 8.96 -8.87 -14.93
CA ASP A 218 7.53 -8.92 -14.62
C ASP A 218 6.92 -10.24 -15.12
N ILE A 219 7.33 -10.70 -16.30
CA ILE A 219 6.87 -11.97 -16.89
C ILE A 219 7.25 -13.15 -16.01
N GLY A 220 8.48 -13.17 -15.49
CA GLY A 220 8.94 -14.23 -14.59
C GLY A 220 8.08 -14.32 -13.32
N VAL A 221 7.72 -13.19 -12.73
CA VAL A 221 6.87 -13.14 -11.54
C VAL A 221 5.44 -13.60 -11.83
N PHE A 222 4.88 -13.25 -12.99
CA PHE A 222 3.55 -13.75 -13.39
C PHE A 222 3.54 -15.27 -13.53
N ILE A 223 4.56 -15.84 -14.18
CA ILE A 223 4.69 -17.30 -14.33
C ILE A 223 4.79 -17.95 -12.95
N LEU A 224 5.61 -17.41 -12.06
CA LEU A 224 5.79 -17.92 -10.69
C LEU A 224 4.48 -17.87 -9.89
N MET A 225 3.69 -16.80 -10.05
CA MET A 225 2.39 -16.65 -9.39
C MET A 225 1.36 -17.66 -9.92
N ILE A 226 1.28 -17.86 -11.24
CA ILE A 226 0.39 -18.87 -11.84
C ILE A 226 0.78 -20.26 -11.37
N LEU A 227 2.07 -20.58 -11.35
CA LEU A 227 2.58 -21.88 -10.91
C LEU A 227 2.17 -22.16 -9.46
N ILE A 228 2.22 -21.18 -8.56
CA ILE A 228 1.81 -21.39 -7.18
C ILE A 228 0.30 -21.55 -7.03
N ILE A 229 -0.49 -20.78 -7.78
CA ILE A 229 -1.96 -20.96 -7.79
C ILE A 229 -2.32 -22.37 -8.26
N LEU A 230 -1.61 -22.90 -9.27
CA LEU A 230 -1.80 -24.28 -9.75
C LEU A 230 -1.41 -25.32 -8.70
N ILE A 231 -0.27 -25.15 -8.02
CA ILE A 231 0.15 -26.05 -6.92
C ILE A 231 -0.92 -26.07 -5.83
N VAL A 232 -1.41 -24.90 -5.44
CA VAL A 232 -2.44 -24.76 -4.40
C VAL A 232 -3.77 -25.37 -4.83
N ALA A 233 -4.19 -25.14 -6.08
CA ALA A 233 -5.39 -25.76 -6.63
C ALA A 233 -5.25 -27.28 -6.69
N PHE A 234 -4.07 -27.78 -7.06
CA PHE A 234 -3.77 -29.21 -7.07
C PHE A 234 -3.83 -29.81 -5.65
N MET A 235 -3.20 -29.15 -4.66
CA MET A 235 -3.29 -29.57 -3.25
C MET A 235 -4.74 -29.64 -2.75
N LYS A 236 -5.58 -28.68 -3.18
CA LYS A 236 -7.02 -28.67 -2.87
C LYS A 236 -7.76 -29.86 -3.49
N ILE A 237 -7.46 -30.18 -4.75
CA ILE A 237 -8.08 -31.30 -5.47
C ILE A 237 -7.60 -32.64 -4.93
N SER A 238 -6.33 -32.75 -4.53
CA SER A 238 -5.75 -33.94 -3.92
C SER A 238 -6.20 -34.21 -2.49
N GLY A 239 -7.11 -33.40 -1.93
CA GLY A 239 -7.71 -33.63 -0.62
C GLY A 239 -6.75 -33.43 0.55
N TRP A 240 -5.69 -32.65 0.39
CA TRP A 240 -4.84 -32.27 1.51
C TRP A 240 -5.57 -31.24 2.37
N ASP A 241 -5.56 -31.42 3.69
CA ASP A 241 -6.17 -30.48 4.64
C ASP A 241 -5.57 -29.08 4.47
N LEU A 242 -6.38 -28.17 3.92
CA LEU A 242 -5.94 -26.89 3.38
C LEU A 242 -6.22 -25.71 4.27
#